data_AF-A0A6N2ZJ25-F1
#
_entry.id   AF-A0A6N2ZJ25-F1
#
_cell.length_a   1.000
_cell.length_b   1.000
_cell.length_c   1.000
_cell.angle_alpha   90.00
_cell.angle_beta   90.00
_cell.angle_gamma   90.00
#
_symmetry.space_group_name_H-M   'P 1'
#
loop_
_entity.id
_entity.type
_entity.pdbx_description
1 polymer ?
#
loop_
_entity_poly.entity_id
_entity_poly.type
_entity_poly.pdbx_seq_one_letter_code
_entity_poly.pdbx_strand_id
1 'polypeptide(L)'
;MKVITEETIRQLLRKQQLHSGEALKVSEPSIITPSAQSYLREHQIQVLQLSQNSNDSDNLQTSTSCAREVYCHDELSYLDNEILKLRDLLYFPLLPDDFFDEQLWQYWQRQQLALEEFKVKQYKVPLQMELSLPPQVFNFKLCSWRLWQCSVMSLRRQLEYVESLLKPYNTISQSFSDWISQIEGILDNS
;
A
#
# COMPACT_ATOMS: atom_id res chain seq x y z
N MET A 1 19.07 30.80 -22.61
CA MET A 1 18.18 30.05 -21.71
C MET A 1 18.66 28.62 -21.62
N LYS A 2 18.99 28.12 -20.43
CA LYS A 2 19.48 26.74 -20.26
C LYS A 2 18.29 25.83 -19.95
N VAL A 3 18.08 24.78 -20.72
CA VAL A 3 16.98 23.84 -20.48
C VAL A 3 17.53 22.65 -19.68
N ILE A 4 16.93 22.37 -18.52
CA ILE A 4 17.27 21.24 -17.67
C ILE A 4 16.30 20.09 -18.01
N THR A 5 16.85 19.04 -18.63
CA THR A 5 16.13 17.84 -18.99
C THR A 5 16.43 16.70 -18.01
N GLU A 6 15.56 15.70 -17.95
CA GLU A 6 15.77 14.50 -17.12
C GLU A 6 17.16 13.88 -17.35
N GLU A 7 17.59 13.81 -18.60
CA GLU A 7 18.89 13.26 -18.98
C GLU A 7 20.07 14.06 -18.40
N THR A 8 19.93 15.39 -18.25
CA THR A 8 20.96 16.20 -17.58
C THR A 8 21.10 15.87 -16.10
N ILE A 9 19.99 15.56 -15.42
CA ILE A 9 19.99 15.16 -14.00
C ILE A 9 20.56 13.75 -13.84
N ARG A 10 20.18 12.83 -14.74
CA ARG A 10 20.72 11.47 -14.78
C ARG A 10 22.23 11.44 -14.95
N GLN A 11 22.77 12.33 -15.78
CA GLN A 11 24.23 12.47 -15.97
C GLN A 11 24.92 13.05 -14.73
N LEU A 12 24.29 13.97 -14.00
CA LEU A 12 24.84 14.53 -12.76
C LEU A 12 24.88 13.49 -11.62
N LEU A 13 23.85 12.66 -11.50
CA LEU A 13 23.81 11.52 -10.57
C LEU A 13 24.90 10.48 -10.90
N ARG A 14 25.06 10.13 -12.18
CA ARG A 14 26.10 9.17 -12.62
C ARG A 14 27.53 9.68 -12.35
N LYS A 15 27.74 10.99 -12.38
CA LYS A 15 29.04 11.62 -12.09
C LYS A 15 29.27 11.88 -10.59
N GLN A 16 28.37 11.46 -9.70
CA GLN A 16 28.38 11.74 -8.25
C GLN A 16 28.48 13.25 -7.93
N GLN A 17 28.01 14.09 -8.82
CA GLN A 17 27.96 15.54 -8.61
C GLN A 17 26.65 15.97 -7.93
N LEU A 18 25.79 15.00 -7.65
CA LEU A 18 24.50 15.17 -7.01
C LEU A 18 24.16 13.86 -6.28
N HIS A 19 23.73 13.95 -5.03
CA HIS A 19 23.24 12.81 -4.27
C HIS A 19 21.72 12.86 -4.06
N SER A 20 21.11 11.69 -3.87
CA SER A 20 19.71 11.60 -3.46
C SER A 20 19.52 12.34 -2.13
N GLY A 21 18.59 13.30 -2.09
CA GLY A 21 18.39 14.18 -0.92
C GLY A 21 19.20 15.49 -0.92
N GLU A 22 20.07 15.71 -1.93
CA GLU A 22 20.83 16.95 -2.07
C GLU A 22 20.07 18.02 -2.86
N ALA A 23 20.47 19.29 -2.73
CA ALA A 23 19.81 20.39 -3.43
C ALA A 23 20.54 20.77 -4.74
N LEU A 24 19.85 20.64 -5.87
CA LEU A 24 20.30 21.10 -7.18
C LEU A 24 20.20 22.63 -7.25
N LYS A 25 21.35 23.31 -7.26
CA LYS A 25 21.44 24.76 -7.45
C LYS A 25 21.28 25.11 -8.93
N VAL A 26 20.24 25.86 -9.25
CA VAL A 26 19.89 26.25 -10.61
C VAL A 26 19.97 27.78 -10.75
N SER A 27 20.70 28.25 -11.76
CA SER A 27 20.85 29.68 -12.09
C SER A 27 19.80 30.13 -13.11
N GLU A 28 19.24 31.32 -12.95
CA GLU A 28 18.30 31.91 -13.90
C GLU A 28 19.00 32.52 -15.13
N PRO A 29 18.35 32.52 -16.32
CA PRO A 29 17.04 31.97 -16.64
C PRO A 29 17.15 30.55 -17.24
N SER A 30 16.77 29.53 -16.47
CA SER A 30 16.73 28.15 -16.92
C SER A 30 15.34 27.54 -16.78
N ILE A 31 14.98 26.71 -17.76
CA ILE A 31 13.66 26.09 -17.87
C ILE A 31 13.82 24.61 -17.54
N ILE A 32 13.12 24.15 -16.51
CA ILE A 32 13.10 22.74 -16.12
C ILE A 32 11.94 22.07 -16.85
N THR A 33 12.24 20.98 -17.57
CA THR A 33 11.19 20.20 -18.24
C THR A 33 10.31 19.44 -17.22
N PRO A 34 9.03 19.19 -17.51
CA PRO A 34 8.15 18.45 -16.60
C PRO A 34 8.68 17.04 -16.23
N SER A 35 9.34 16.37 -17.18
CA SER A 35 9.99 15.07 -16.92
C SER A 35 11.16 15.19 -15.95
N ALA A 36 12.01 16.22 -16.11
CA ALA A 36 13.06 16.54 -15.15
C ALA A 36 12.49 16.80 -13.75
N GLN A 37 11.37 17.52 -13.65
CA GLN A 37 10.72 17.81 -12.37
C GLN A 37 10.13 16.56 -11.70
N SER A 38 9.56 15.64 -12.47
CA SER A 38 9.12 14.35 -11.95
C SER A 38 10.29 13.50 -11.44
N TYR A 39 11.40 13.49 -12.18
CA TYR A 39 12.60 12.73 -11.80
C TYR A 39 13.29 13.28 -10.54
N LEU A 40 13.33 14.61 -10.38
CA LEU A 40 13.84 15.25 -9.15
C LEU A 40 13.00 14.90 -7.92
N ARG A 41 11.67 14.80 -8.08
CA ARG A 41 10.76 14.39 -7.01
C ARG A 41 10.98 12.94 -6.61
N GLU A 42 11.12 12.05 -7.57
CA GLU A 42 11.39 10.62 -7.34
C GLU A 42 12.69 10.41 -6.53
N HIS A 43 13.73 11.17 -6.85
CA HIS A 43 15.04 11.09 -6.18
C HIS A 43 15.20 12.04 -4.97
N GLN A 44 14.13 12.67 -4.51
CA GLN A 44 14.11 13.59 -3.35
C GLN A 44 15.13 14.75 -3.44
N ILE A 45 15.44 15.20 -4.65
CA ILE A 45 16.40 16.29 -4.89
C ILE A 45 15.64 17.62 -4.85
N GLN A 46 16.06 18.54 -3.98
CA GLN A 46 15.44 19.87 -3.89
C GLN A 46 16.01 20.81 -4.95
N VAL A 47 15.19 21.67 -5.55
CA VAL A 47 15.67 22.67 -6.51
C VAL A 47 15.84 24.00 -5.78
N LEU A 48 17.08 24.48 -5.65
CA LEU A 48 17.37 25.81 -5.09
C LEU A 48 17.65 26.78 -6.23
N GLN A 49 16.80 27.79 -6.36
CA GLN A 49 16.96 28.88 -7.32
C GLN A 49 17.87 29.95 -6.72
N LEU A 50 19.02 30.18 -7.35
CA LEU A 50 19.91 31.28 -6.96
C LEU A 50 19.58 32.50 -7.82
N SER A 51 18.84 33.46 -7.27
CA SER A 51 18.72 34.79 -7.86
C SER A 51 20.04 35.53 -7.71
N GLN A 52 20.71 35.83 -8.81
CA GLN A 52 21.81 36.78 -8.79
C GLN A 52 21.24 38.18 -8.58
N ASN A 53 21.35 38.71 -7.36
CA ASN A 53 21.51 40.15 -7.13
C ASN A 53 22.24 40.41 -5.80
N SER A 54 23.44 40.99 -5.99
CA SER A 54 24.20 41.91 -5.12
C SER A 54 24.52 41.56 -3.66
N ASN A 55 25.83 41.46 -3.39
CA ASN A 55 26.57 41.94 -2.22
C ASN A 55 25.75 42.49 -1.04
N ASP A 56 25.79 41.81 0.10
CA ASP A 56 26.23 42.41 1.36
C ASP A 56 26.47 41.33 2.43
N SER A 57 27.45 41.61 3.27
CA SER A 57 27.85 40.88 4.45
C SER A 57 26.77 40.88 5.55
N ASP A 58 26.91 39.91 6.45
CA ASP A 58 26.34 39.81 7.80
C ASP A 58 25.10 38.94 8.03
N ASN A 59 25.39 37.83 8.72
CA ASN A 59 24.63 37.20 9.79
C ASN A 59 23.17 37.62 9.97
N LEU A 60 22.26 36.72 9.61
CA LEU A 60 21.00 36.58 10.34
C LEU A 60 20.55 35.11 10.33
N GLN A 61 20.87 34.44 11.43
CA GLN A 61 20.06 33.35 11.95
C GLN A 61 18.61 33.83 12.01
N THR A 62 17.77 33.38 11.09
CA THR A 62 16.32 33.39 11.28
C THR A 62 15.79 32.05 10.82
N SER A 63 15.70 31.18 11.82
CA SER A 63 14.66 30.17 12.02
C SER A 63 13.38 30.53 11.26
N THR A 64 13.27 30.04 10.03
CA THR A 64 11.97 29.85 9.39
C THR A 64 11.79 28.35 9.30
N SER A 65 11.10 27.84 10.31
CA SER A 65 10.43 26.55 10.32
C SER A 65 9.49 26.50 9.11
N CYS A 66 10.04 26.19 7.93
CA CYS A 66 9.26 25.67 6.83
C CYS A 66 8.89 24.27 7.32
N ALA A 67 7.69 24.17 7.90
CA ALA A 67 7.06 22.92 8.22
C ALA A 67 7.21 22.05 6.97
N ARG A 68 8.12 21.06 7.07
CA ARG A 68 8.08 19.92 6.19
C ARG A 68 6.69 19.34 6.41
N GLU A 69 5.75 19.65 5.54
CA GLU A 69 4.71 18.70 5.20
C GLU A 69 5.46 17.54 4.53
N VAL A 70 6.11 16.73 5.37
CA VAL A 70 6.37 15.34 5.07
C VAL A 70 4.98 14.82 4.81
N TYR A 71 4.63 14.57 3.54
CA TYR A 71 3.56 13.65 3.21
C TYR A 71 4.00 12.30 3.79
N CYS A 72 3.79 12.14 5.09
CA CYS A 72 3.72 10.87 5.76
C CYS A 72 2.44 10.27 5.21
N HIS A 73 2.56 9.55 4.09
CA HIS A 73 1.53 8.60 3.74
C HIS A 73 1.45 7.67 4.93
N ASP A 74 0.41 7.88 5.74
CA ASP A 74 0.16 7.15 6.97
C ASP A 74 0.21 5.67 6.60
N GLU A 75 1.20 4.92 7.09
CA GLU A 75 1.40 3.51 6.71
C GLU A 75 0.13 2.70 6.97
N LEU A 76 -0.69 3.16 7.93
CA LEU A 76 -2.02 2.67 8.24
C LEU A 76 -3.04 2.89 7.11
N SER A 77 -2.99 4.02 6.39
CA SER A 77 -3.88 4.28 5.25
C SER A 77 -3.64 3.33 4.08
N TYR A 78 -2.41 2.82 3.94
CA TYR A 78 -2.08 1.80 2.96
C TYR A 78 -2.68 0.45 3.38
N LEU A 79 -2.40 0.03 4.62
CA LEU A 79 -2.94 -1.20 5.19
C LEU A 79 -4.48 -1.24 5.18
N ASP A 80 -5.13 -0.10 5.43
CA ASP A 80 -6.58 0.08 5.34
C ASP A 80 -7.13 -0.35 3.97
N ASN A 81 -6.45 0.04 2.89
CA ASN A 81 -6.86 -0.30 1.53
C ASN A 81 -6.64 -1.80 1.25
N GLU A 82 -5.56 -2.37 1.76
CA GLU A 82 -5.27 -3.79 1.56
C GLU A 82 -6.22 -4.70 2.34
N ILE A 83 -6.67 -4.28 3.52
CA ILE A 83 -7.71 -4.95 4.30
C ILE A 83 -9.08 -4.83 3.62
N LEU A 84 -9.42 -3.67 3.04
CA LEU A 84 -10.66 -3.52 2.26
C LEU A 84 -10.68 -4.43 1.03
N LYS A 85 -9.57 -4.51 0.28
CA LYS A 85 -9.46 -5.45 -0.85
C LYS A 85 -9.63 -6.89 -0.40
N LEU A 86 -9.03 -7.25 0.73
CA LEU A 86 -9.16 -8.60 1.28
C LEU A 86 -10.62 -8.91 1.65
N ARG A 87 -11.31 -7.98 2.32
CA ARG A 87 -12.74 -8.08 2.60
C ARG A 87 -13.54 -8.32 1.32
N ASP A 88 -13.29 -7.52 0.28
CA ASP A 88 -14.04 -7.63 -0.98
C ASP A 88 -13.79 -8.96 -1.70
N LEU A 89 -12.61 -9.56 -1.54
CA LEU A 89 -12.33 -10.89 -2.07
C LEU A 89 -13.10 -12.00 -1.34
N LEU A 90 -13.39 -11.84 -0.05
CA LEU A 90 -14.23 -12.78 0.72
C LEU A 90 -15.71 -12.74 0.31
N TYR A 91 -16.13 -11.75 -0.49
CA TYR A 91 -17.45 -11.74 -1.12
C TYR A 91 -17.53 -12.69 -2.34
N PHE A 92 -16.39 -13.16 -2.86
CA PHE A 92 -16.31 -14.03 -4.03
C PHE A 92 -17.13 -13.52 -5.25
N PRO A 93 -16.84 -12.31 -5.77
CA PRO A 93 -17.66 -11.64 -6.79
C PRO A 93 -17.79 -12.38 -8.13
N LEU A 94 -16.97 -13.41 -8.36
CA LEU A 94 -16.99 -14.23 -9.57
C LEU A 94 -17.89 -15.47 -9.44
N LEU A 95 -18.37 -15.77 -8.23
CA LEU A 95 -19.18 -16.94 -7.95
C LEU A 95 -20.67 -16.56 -7.92
N PRO A 96 -21.58 -17.41 -8.41
CA PRO A 96 -23.01 -17.16 -8.28
C PRO A 96 -23.47 -17.28 -6.82
N ASP A 97 -24.56 -16.60 -6.46
CA ASP A 97 -25.12 -16.62 -5.10
C ASP A 97 -25.49 -18.03 -4.63
N ASP A 98 -25.84 -18.95 -5.54
CA ASP A 98 -26.18 -20.34 -5.19
C ASP A 98 -24.95 -21.27 -5.12
N PHE A 99 -23.73 -20.73 -5.19
CA PHE A 99 -22.50 -21.52 -5.17
C PHE A 99 -22.20 -22.14 -3.80
N PHE A 100 -22.39 -21.36 -2.74
CA PHE A 100 -22.31 -21.80 -1.36
C PHE A 100 -23.71 -21.98 -0.78
N ASP A 101 -23.83 -22.82 0.25
CA ASP A 101 -25.04 -22.82 1.05
C ASP A 101 -25.15 -21.56 1.94
N GLU A 102 -26.33 -21.34 2.52
CA GLU A 102 -26.59 -20.17 3.35
C GLU A 102 -25.64 -20.07 4.55
N GLN A 103 -25.27 -21.20 5.16
CA GLN A 103 -24.40 -21.22 6.33
C GLN A 103 -22.99 -20.76 5.98
N LEU A 104 -22.45 -21.23 4.85
CA LEU A 104 -21.15 -20.87 4.36
C LEU A 104 -21.11 -19.42 3.87
N TRP A 105 -22.18 -18.91 3.24
CA TRP A 105 -22.28 -17.47 2.93
C TRP A 105 -22.31 -16.59 4.17
N GLN A 106 -23.10 -16.97 5.18
CA GLN A 106 -23.13 -16.25 6.46
C GLN A 106 -21.75 -16.27 7.13
N TYR A 107 -21.03 -17.39 7.05
CA TYR A 107 -19.67 -17.47 7.55
C TYR A 107 -18.76 -16.43 6.87
N TRP A 108 -18.72 -16.38 5.53
CA TRP A 108 -17.91 -15.41 4.80
C TRP A 108 -18.30 -13.96 5.09
N GLN A 109 -19.60 -13.69 5.24
CA GLN A 109 -20.09 -12.37 5.65
C GLN A 109 -19.59 -11.96 7.03
N ARG A 110 -19.57 -12.89 8.00
CA ARG A 110 -19.00 -12.63 9.33
C ARG A 110 -17.49 -12.37 9.27
N GLN A 111 -16.75 -13.09 8.42
CA GLN A 111 -15.32 -12.81 8.20
C GLN A 111 -15.11 -11.39 7.64
N GLN A 112 -15.95 -10.95 6.70
CA GLN A 112 -15.90 -9.59 6.16
C GLN A 112 -16.13 -8.52 7.25
N LEU A 113 -17.15 -8.71 8.09
CA LEU A 113 -17.44 -7.79 9.20
C LEU A 113 -16.30 -7.73 10.22
N ALA A 114 -15.68 -8.87 10.53
CA ALA A 114 -14.54 -8.90 11.43
C ALA A 114 -13.32 -8.17 10.87
N LEU A 115 -13.07 -8.20 9.55
CA LEU A 115 -12.04 -7.36 8.91
C LEU A 115 -12.37 -5.87 8.99
N GLU A 116 -13.64 -5.48 8.87
CA GLU A 116 -14.06 -4.10 9.06
C GLU A 116 -13.86 -3.63 10.50
N GLU A 117 -14.23 -4.46 11.48
CA GLU A 117 -13.96 -4.16 12.88
C GLU A 117 -12.47 -4.05 13.18
N PHE A 118 -11.67 -4.94 12.60
CA PHE A 118 -10.22 -4.95 12.75
C PHE A 118 -9.59 -3.65 12.23
N LYS A 119 -10.07 -3.18 11.08
CA LYS A 119 -9.72 -1.88 10.51
C LYS A 119 -10.16 -0.72 11.43
N VAL A 120 -11.42 -0.70 11.88
CA VAL A 120 -11.95 0.36 12.76
C VAL A 120 -11.16 0.44 14.08
N LYS A 121 -10.73 -0.71 14.61
CA LYS A 121 -9.87 -0.81 15.80
C LYS A 121 -8.40 -0.47 15.52
N GLN A 122 -8.07 0.00 14.30
CA GLN A 122 -6.73 0.37 13.85
C GLN A 122 -5.69 -0.72 14.12
N TYR A 123 -6.08 -1.98 13.97
CA TYR A 123 -5.19 -3.12 14.18
C TYR A 123 -4.61 -3.21 15.60
N LYS A 124 -5.17 -2.50 16.59
CA LYS A 124 -4.65 -2.52 17.97
C LYS A 124 -5.13 -3.71 18.79
N VAL A 125 -6.16 -4.39 18.29
CA VAL A 125 -6.80 -5.53 18.94
C VAL A 125 -6.62 -6.74 18.04
N PRO A 126 -6.30 -7.92 18.61
CA PRO A 126 -6.28 -9.16 17.85
C PRO A 126 -7.58 -9.39 17.07
N LEU A 127 -7.45 -10.06 15.93
CA LEU A 127 -8.56 -10.41 15.08
C LEU A 127 -9.45 -11.42 15.83
N GLN A 128 -10.64 -10.99 16.24
CA GLN A 128 -11.61 -11.86 16.90
C GLN A 128 -12.59 -12.37 15.83
N MET A 129 -12.35 -13.58 15.34
CA MET A 129 -13.17 -14.24 14.32
C MET A 129 -13.87 -15.46 14.91
N GLU A 130 -15.10 -15.74 14.47
CA GLU A 130 -15.78 -16.98 14.83
C GLU A 130 -15.08 -18.19 14.19
N LEU A 131 -14.65 -19.12 15.04
CA LEU A 131 -13.90 -20.33 14.69
C LEU A 131 -14.80 -21.50 14.24
N SER A 132 -16.13 -21.36 14.32
CA SER A 132 -17.04 -22.46 14.01
C SER A 132 -17.18 -22.59 12.49
N LEU A 133 -16.47 -23.55 11.91
CA LEU A 133 -16.62 -23.94 10.52
C LEU A 133 -18.02 -24.50 10.28
N PRO A 134 -18.82 -23.94 9.36
CA PRO A 134 -20.01 -24.61 8.89
C PRO A 134 -19.63 -25.86 8.06
N PRO A 135 -20.53 -26.86 7.95
CA PRO A 135 -20.36 -27.95 7.00
C PRO A 135 -20.19 -27.39 5.58
N GLN A 136 -19.22 -27.94 4.85
CA GLN A 136 -18.82 -27.41 3.55
C GLN A 136 -19.61 -28.09 2.44
N VAL A 137 -20.42 -27.32 1.72
CA VAL A 137 -21.13 -27.78 0.53
C VAL A 137 -20.85 -26.82 -0.62
N PHE A 138 -20.01 -27.26 -1.56
CA PHE A 138 -19.65 -26.48 -2.76
C PHE A 138 -20.47 -26.94 -3.96
N ASN A 139 -21.13 -26.00 -4.64
CA ASN A 139 -21.92 -26.31 -5.83
C ASN A 139 -21.14 -26.08 -7.13
N PHE A 140 -20.19 -26.97 -7.41
CA PHE A 140 -19.39 -26.94 -8.65
C PHE A 140 -20.20 -27.22 -9.94
N LYS A 141 -21.49 -27.57 -9.85
CA LYS A 141 -22.34 -27.66 -11.04
C LYS A 141 -22.67 -26.28 -11.62
N LEU A 142 -22.62 -25.24 -10.78
CA LEU A 142 -23.00 -23.87 -11.14
C LEU A 142 -21.78 -22.98 -11.45
N CYS A 143 -20.57 -23.42 -11.12
CA CYS A 143 -19.35 -22.65 -11.35
C CYS A 143 -18.23 -23.53 -11.92
N SER A 144 -17.53 -23.01 -12.94
CA SER A 144 -16.38 -23.72 -13.48
C SER A 144 -15.26 -23.79 -12.44
N TRP A 145 -14.60 -24.95 -12.35
CA TRP A 145 -13.40 -25.13 -11.51
C TRP A 145 -12.36 -24.00 -11.70
N ARG A 146 -12.27 -23.44 -12.91
CA ARG A 146 -11.35 -22.33 -13.22
C ARG A 146 -11.71 -21.05 -12.46
N LEU A 147 -12.98 -20.69 -12.37
CA LEU A 147 -13.42 -19.49 -11.66
C LEU A 147 -13.21 -19.63 -10.14
N TRP A 148 -13.47 -20.82 -9.60
CA TRP A 148 -13.12 -21.16 -8.22
C TRP A 148 -11.62 -20.95 -7.98
N GLN A 149 -10.77 -21.58 -8.79
CA GLN A 149 -9.32 -21.45 -8.70
C GLN A 149 -8.84 -19.99 -8.82
N CYS A 150 -9.40 -19.21 -9.75
CA CYS A 150 -9.07 -17.78 -9.86
C CYS A 150 -9.41 -17.00 -8.58
N SER A 151 -10.56 -17.29 -7.97
CA SER A 151 -11.00 -16.63 -6.73
C SER A 151 -10.09 -17.01 -5.56
N VAL A 152 -9.81 -18.30 -5.39
CA VAL A 152 -8.90 -18.83 -4.36
C VAL A 152 -7.50 -18.27 -4.49
N MET A 153 -6.92 -18.25 -5.70
CA MET A 153 -5.58 -17.73 -5.91
C MET A 153 -5.48 -16.22 -5.61
N SER A 154 -6.50 -15.45 -5.98
CA SER A 154 -6.54 -14.02 -5.70
C SER A 154 -6.63 -13.76 -4.21
N LEU A 155 -7.48 -14.52 -3.50
CA LEU A 155 -7.61 -14.46 -2.05
C LEU A 155 -6.30 -14.82 -1.35
N ARG A 156 -5.67 -15.95 -1.70
CA ARG A 156 -4.39 -16.37 -1.13
C ARG A 156 -3.29 -15.32 -1.27
N ARG A 157 -3.15 -14.77 -2.48
CA ARG A 157 -2.15 -13.72 -2.72
C ARG A 157 -2.39 -12.48 -1.85
N GLN A 158 -3.65 -12.10 -1.65
CA GLN A 158 -3.97 -10.96 -0.80
C GLN A 158 -3.76 -11.28 0.68
N LEU A 159 -4.07 -12.50 1.14
CA LEU A 159 -3.78 -12.96 2.49
C LEU A 159 -2.27 -12.90 2.79
N GLU A 160 -1.44 -13.49 1.93
CA GLU A 160 0.03 -13.44 2.03
C GLU A 160 0.54 -12.00 2.07
N TYR A 161 -0.05 -11.13 1.23
CA TYR A 161 0.36 -9.74 1.16
C TYR A 161 0.05 -8.99 2.45
N VAL A 162 -1.18 -9.07 2.95
CA VAL A 162 -1.59 -8.43 4.20
C VAL A 162 -0.80 -9.00 5.39
N GLU A 163 -0.58 -10.31 5.43
CA GLU A 163 0.27 -10.92 6.46
C GLU A 163 1.67 -10.31 6.47
N SER A 164 2.27 -10.13 5.29
CA SER A 164 3.59 -9.52 5.17
C SER A 164 3.66 -8.08 5.72
N LEU A 165 2.57 -7.32 5.57
CA LEU A 165 2.45 -5.97 6.10
C LEU A 165 2.24 -5.96 7.62
N LEU A 166 1.62 -7.00 8.17
CA LEU A 166 1.36 -7.14 9.60
C LEU A 166 2.53 -7.73 10.39
N LYS A 167 3.53 -8.36 9.72
CA LYS A 167 4.73 -8.95 10.37
C LYS A 167 5.44 -8.05 11.39
N PRO A 168 5.58 -6.72 11.20
CA PRO A 168 6.19 -5.84 12.20
C PRO A 168 5.42 -5.80 13.54
N TYR A 169 4.16 -6.23 13.55
CA TYR A 169 3.24 -6.17 14.69
C TYR A 169 2.98 -7.57 15.28
N ASN A 170 3.95 -8.13 16.01
CA ASN A 170 3.97 -9.53 16.45
C ASN A 170 2.63 -10.14 16.94
N THR A 171 1.93 -9.50 17.89
CA THR A 171 0.68 -10.06 18.44
C THR A 171 -0.47 -10.08 17.43
N ILE A 172 -0.51 -9.08 16.56
CA ILE A 172 -1.52 -8.91 15.53
C ILE A 172 -1.23 -9.84 14.36
N SER A 173 0.04 -9.95 13.99
CA SER A 173 0.54 -10.88 12.99
C SER A 173 0.15 -12.31 13.33
N GLN A 174 0.38 -12.76 14.59
CA GLN A 174 0.04 -14.13 14.98
C GLN A 174 -1.46 -14.41 14.87
N SER A 175 -2.29 -13.52 15.40
CA SER A 175 -3.74 -13.64 15.32
C SER A 175 -4.24 -13.67 13.88
N PHE A 176 -3.60 -12.94 12.97
CA PHE A 176 -3.92 -12.94 11.56
C PHE A 176 -3.46 -14.24 10.86
N SER A 177 -2.25 -14.74 11.16
CA SER A 177 -1.73 -16.01 10.64
C SER A 177 -2.58 -17.22 11.07
N ASP A 178 -3.06 -17.23 12.31
CA ASP A 178 -3.96 -18.27 12.82
C ASP A 178 -5.29 -18.28 12.05
N TRP A 179 -5.77 -17.09 11.67
CA TRP A 179 -6.96 -16.94 10.84
C TRP A 179 -6.73 -17.36 9.38
N ILE A 180 -5.59 -16.98 8.78
CA ILE A 180 -5.20 -17.44 7.43
C ILE A 180 -5.24 -18.95 7.34
N SER A 181 -4.63 -19.64 8.32
CA SER A 181 -4.55 -21.10 8.35
C SER A 181 -5.94 -21.77 8.33
N GLN A 182 -6.94 -21.12 8.95
CA GLN A 182 -8.32 -21.61 8.95
C GLN A 182 -9.00 -21.38 7.61
N ILE A 183 -8.84 -20.18 7.03
CA ILE A 183 -9.37 -19.86 5.71
C ILE A 183 -8.80 -20.84 4.69
N GLU A 184 -7.49 -21.05 4.68
CA GLU A 184 -6.82 -22.02 3.81
C GLU A 184 -7.37 -23.44 4.00
N GLY A 185 -7.60 -23.85 5.25
CA GLY A 185 -8.26 -25.13 5.55
C GLY A 185 -9.66 -25.26 4.93
N ILE A 186 -10.43 -24.19 4.81
CA ILE A 186 -11.73 -24.22 4.10
C ILE A 186 -11.52 -24.34 2.60
N LEU A 187 -10.58 -23.57 2.06
CA LEU A 187 -10.31 -23.52 0.62
C LEU A 187 -9.69 -24.83 0.10
N ASP A 188 -8.87 -25.52 0.90
CA ASP A 188 -8.23 -26.78 0.50
C ASP A 188 -9.14 -28.02 0.64
N ASN A 189 -10.19 -27.94 1.45
CA ASN A 189 -11.18 -29.02 1.59
C ASN A 189 -12.32 -28.93 0.55
N SER A 190 -12.18 -28.08 -0.47
CA SER A 190 -13.15 -27.84 -1.55
C SER A 190 -12.99 -28.76 -2.77
#